data_AF-A0A8T5PQT7-F1
#
_entry.id   AF-A0A8T5PQT7-F1
#
_cell.length_a   1.000
_cell.length_b   1.000
_cell.length_c   1.000
_cell.angle_alpha   90.00
_cell.angle_beta   90.00
_cell.angle_gamma   90.00
#
_symmetry.space_group_name_H-M   'P 1'
#
loop_
_entity.id
_entity.type
_entity.pdbx_description
1 polymer ?
#
loop_
_entity_poly.entity_id
_entity_poly.type
_entity_poly.pdbx_seq_one_letter_code
_entity_poly.pdbx_strand_id
1 'polypeptide(L)'
;MRKTIFISILIMVLVLAGCQQQVEQQATQPQQPAPTQPTTPKVSADNVDTIPQIDISACLAQIKQTNPEMSDQDANDNCYAIEAINKGDKSLCNRVVNADIKSACLAQFS
;
A
#
# COMPACT_ATOMS: atom_id res chain seq x y z
N MET A 1 16.46 58.02 -6.46
CA MET A 1 15.91 57.40 -7.69
C MET A 1 16.77 56.28 -8.28
N ARG A 2 18.12 56.33 -8.24
CA ARG A 2 18.95 55.22 -8.78
C ARG A 2 18.86 53.91 -7.97
N LYS A 3 18.70 53.97 -6.65
CA LYS A 3 18.68 52.80 -5.75
C LYS A 3 17.46 51.88 -5.95
N THR A 4 16.29 52.42 -6.28
CA THR A 4 15.06 51.65 -6.51
C THR A 4 15.09 50.87 -7.82
N ILE A 5 15.83 51.35 -8.83
CA ILE A 5 16.01 50.67 -10.11
C ILE A 5 16.87 49.41 -9.93
N PHE A 6 17.95 49.49 -9.13
CA PHE A 6 18.79 48.33 -8.84
C PHE A 6 18.04 47.23 -8.07
N ILE A 7 17.17 47.61 -7.13
CA ILE A 7 16.36 46.64 -6.36
C ILE A 7 15.36 45.92 -7.27
N SER A 8 14.71 46.64 -8.18
CA SER A 8 13.74 46.05 -9.13
C SER A 8 14.43 45.06 -10.09
N ILE A 9 15.59 45.41 -10.62
CA ILE A 9 16.37 44.53 -11.49
C ILE A 9 16.84 43.28 -10.72
N LEU A 10 17.27 43.44 -9.47
CA LEU A 10 17.76 42.33 -8.65
C LEU A 10 16.64 41.34 -8.28
N ILE A 11 15.42 41.84 -8.01
CA ILE A 11 14.25 40.98 -7.78
C ILE A 11 13.86 40.24 -9.07
N MET A 12 13.88 40.92 -10.22
CA MET A 12 13.54 40.30 -11.51
C MET A 12 14.54 39.20 -11.90
N VAL A 13 15.84 39.41 -11.63
CA VAL A 13 16.88 38.39 -11.85
C VAL A 13 16.71 37.19 -10.90
N LEU A 14 16.33 37.41 -9.64
CA LEU A 14 16.07 36.33 -8.69
C LEU A 14 14.87 35.47 -9.08
N VAL A 15 13.79 36.08 -9.58
CA VAL A 15 12.61 35.34 -10.06
C VAL A 15 12.92 34.54 -11.33
N LEU A 16 13.71 35.10 -12.26
CA LEU A 16 14.13 34.40 -13.47
C LEU A 16 15.10 33.23 -13.18
N ALA A 17 16.00 33.39 -12.20
CA ALA A 17 16.91 32.32 -11.78
C ALA A 17 16.18 31.18 -11.03
N GLY A 18 15.10 31.48 -10.31
CA GLY A 18 14.32 30.49 -9.55
C GLY A 18 13.53 29.49 -10.41
N CYS A 19 13.18 29.84 -11.65
CA CYS A 19 12.36 28.98 -12.51
C CYS A 19 13.13 27.80 -13.17
N GLN A 20 14.47 27.75 -13.08
CA GLN A 20 15.28 26.74 -13.77
C GLN A 20 15.55 25.47 -12.94
N GLN A 21 15.11 25.38 -11.68
CA GLN A 21 15.48 24.27 -10.79
C GLN A 21 14.48 23.09 -10.72
N GLN A 22 13.42 23.07 -11.54
CA GLN A 22 12.41 21.99 -11.47
C GLN A 22 12.50 20.88 -12.52
N VAL A 23 13.58 20.79 -13.32
CA VAL A 23 13.66 19.78 -14.39
C VAL A 23 14.63 18.61 -14.13
N GLU A 24 15.45 18.64 -13.07
CA GLU A 24 16.49 17.61 -12.89
C GLU A 24 16.52 16.99 -11.49
N GLN A 25 15.38 16.41 -11.07
CA GLN A 25 15.35 15.39 -10.01
C GLN A 25 14.39 14.26 -10.39
N GLN A 26 14.72 13.55 -11.47
CA GLN A 26 14.27 12.18 -11.62
C GLN A 26 15.48 11.30 -11.97
N ALA A 27 15.58 10.19 -11.23
CA ALA A 27 16.53 9.09 -11.39
C ALA A 27 17.91 9.21 -10.73
N THR A 28 17.94 9.24 -9.39
CA THR A 28 18.74 8.24 -8.66
C THR A 28 18.06 7.96 -7.32
N GLN A 29 16.95 7.23 -7.39
CA GLN A 29 16.40 6.57 -6.22
C GLN A 29 17.44 5.55 -5.74
N PRO A 30 17.77 5.47 -4.44
CA PRO A 30 18.48 4.32 -3.90
C PRO A 30 17.77 3.08 -4.40
N GLN A 31 18.51 2.12 -4.95
CA GLN A 31 17.96 0.82 -5.32
C GLN A 31 17.26 0.28 -4.09
N GLN A 32 15.94 0.43 -4.09
CA GLN A 32 15.06 -0.35 -3.25
C GLN A 32 15.51 -1.78 -3.53
N PRO A 33 15.96 -2.54 -2.50
CA PRO A 33 16.22 -3.95 -2.70
C PRO A 33 15.00 -4.48 -3.42
N ALA A 34 15.24 -5.14 -4.56
CA ALA A 34 14.20 -5.62 -5.45
C ALA A 34 13.01 -6.06 -4.60
N PRO A 35 11.77 -5.60 -4.87
CA PRO A 35 10.63 -6.21 -4.23
C PRO A 35 10.88 -7.69 -4.44
N THR A 36 11.13 -8.45 -3.36
CA THR A 36 10.92 -9.88 -3.40
C THR A 36 9.50 -9.93 -3.85
N GLN A 37 9.35 -10.22 -5.15
CA GLN A 37 8.07 -10.42 -5.78
C GLN A 37 7.31 -11.21 -4.73
N PRO A 38 6.14 -10.74 -4.25
CA PRO A 38 5.18 -11.71 -3.78
C PRO A 38 5.21 -12.73 -4.91
N THR A 39 5.65 -13.94 -4.64
CA THR A 39 5.52 -15.02 -5.59
C THR A 39 4.01 -15.14 -5.73
N THR A 40 3.41 -14.30 -6.57
CA THR A 40 2.19 -14.59 -7.26
C THR A 40 2.55 -15.93 -7.86
N PRO A 41 1.95 -17.03 -7.36
CA PRO A 41 2.07 -18.28 -8.07
C PRO A 41 1.67 -17.91 -9.48
N LYS A 42 2.56 -18.15 -10.44
CA LYS A 42 2.21 -18.06 -11.85
C LYS A 42 1.19 -19.16 -12.03
N VAL A 43 -0.08 -18.84 -11.79
CA VAL A 43 -1.20 -19.76 -11.97
C VAL A 43 -1.32 -19.92 -13.47
N SER A 44 -0.58 -20.89 -13.99
CA SER A 44 -0.81 -21.45 -15.31
C SER A 44 -2.29 -21.85 -15.33
N ALA A 45 -3.00 -21.44 -16.39
CA ALA A 45 -4.44 -21.65 -16.54
C ALA A 45 -4.89 -23.13 -16.53
N ASP A 46 -3.93 -24.07 -16.42
CA ASP A 46 -4.15 -25.51 -16.42
C ASP A 46 -4.29 -26.12 -15.01
N ASN A 47 -4.21 -25.33 -13.92
CA ASN A 47 -4.47 -25.80 -12.54
C ASN A 47 -5.38 -24.83 -11.78
N VAL A 48 -6.69 -24.94 -12.01
CA VAL A 48 -7.77 -24.13 -11.40
C VAL A 48 -8.35 -24.84 -10.16
N ASP A 49 -7.57 -25.63 -9.44
CA ASP A 49 -8.10 -26.40 -8.29
C ASP A 49 -7.44 -26.07 -6.95
N THR A 50 -6.55 -25.08 -6.87
CA THR A 50 -5.92 -24.72 -5.59
C THR A 50 -5.92 -23.22 -5.39
N ILE A 51 -6.93 -22.73 -4.67
CA ILE A 51 -6.92 -21.40 -4.09
C ILE A 51 -5.71 -21.35 -3.14
N PRO A 52 -4.75 -20.43 -3.34
CA PRO A 52 -3.58 -20.36 -2.48
C PRO A 52 -4.04 -20.06 -1.05
N GLN A 53 -3.73 -20.97 -0.13
CA GLN A 53 -3.96 -20.74 1.29
C GLN A 53 -2.92 -19.74 1.80
N ILE A 54 -3.31 -18.47 1.84
CA ILE A 54 -2.54 -17.43 2.51
C ILE A 54 -2.80 -17.55 4.01
N ASP A 55 -1.74 -17.80 4.80
CA ASP A 55 -1.82 -17.73 6.25
C ASP A 55 -1.84 -16.27 6.74
N ILE A 56 -2.25 -16.06 8.00
CA ILE A 56 -2.39 -14.72 8.60
C ILE A 56 -1.08 -13.91 8.52
N SER A 57 0.07 -14.55 8.72
CA SER A 57 1.36 -13.86 8.71
C SER A 57 1.69 -13.34 7.32
N ALA A 58 1.46 -14.15 6.29
CA ALA A 58 1.64 -13.76 4.89
C ALA A 58 0.67 -12.63 4.50
N CYS A 59 -0.59 -12.71 4.93
CA CYS A 59 -1.58 -11.66 4.72
C CYS A 59 -1.16 -10.33 5.36
N LEU A 60 -0.73 -10.35 6.63
CA LEU A 60 -0.29 -9.14 7.34
C LEU A 60 0.91 -8.49 6.66
N ALA A 61 1.89 -9.29 6.21
CA ALA A 61 3.04 -8.77 5.47
C ALA A 61 2.61 -8.07 4.17
N GLN A 62 1.65 -8.66 3.45
CA GLN A 62 1.12 -8.09 2.22
C GLN A 62 0.35 -6.78 2.47
N ILE A 63 -0.48 -6.72 3.52
CA ILE A 63 -1.21 -5.50 3.88
C ILE A 63 -0.23 -4.39 4.26
N LYS A 64 0.77 -4.68 5.11
CA LYS A 64 1.78 -3.68 5.50
C LYS A 64 2.55 -3.12 4.30
N GLN A 65 2.76 -3.93 3.27
CA GLN A 65 3.43 -3.49 2.04
C GLN A 65 2.53 -2.65 1.13
N THR A 66 1.23 -2.97 1.06
CA THR A 66 0.29 -2.38 0.08
C THR A 66 -0.56 -1.24 0.65
N ASN A 67 -0.76 -1.22 1.97
CA ASN A 67 -1.53 -0.22 2.70
C ASN A 67 -0.89 0.08 4.07
N PRO A 68 0.23 0.84 4.10
CA PRO A 68 0.95 1.14 5.34
C PRO A 68 0.18 2.05 6.32
N GLU A 69 -0.85 2.75 5.84
CA GLU A 69 -1.70 3.62 6.66
C GLU A 69 -2.79 2.85 7.41
N MET A 70 -3.01 1.57 7.07
CA MET A 70 -3.97 0.72 7.78
C MET A 70 -3.48 0.42 9.20
N SER A 71 -4.39 0.49 10.18
CA SER A 71 -4.06 0.11 11.54
C SER A 71 -3.70 -1.38 11.64
N ASP A 72 -2.79 -1.75 12.56
CA ASP A 72 -2.44 -3.16 12.79
C ASP A 72 -3.68 -4.00 13.15
N GLN A 73 -4.67 -3.41 13.84
CA GLN A 73 -5.91 -4.10 14.20
C GLN A 73 -6.78 -4.38 12.97
N ASP A 74 -6.99 -3.38 12.11
CA ASP A 74 -7.78 -3.56 10.89
C ASP A 74 -7.09 -4.54 9.93
N ALA A 75 -5.76 -4.49 9.83
CA ALA A 75 -4.99 -5.45 9.04
C ALA A 75 -5.20 -6.89 9.55
N ASN A 76 -5.16 -7.08 10.88
CA ASN A 76 -5.38 -8.38 11.51
C ASN A 76 -6.81 -8.90 11.31
N ASP A 77 -7.79 -8.03 11.51
CA ASP A 77 -9.21 -8.33 11.30
C ASP A 77 -9.51 -8.74 9.85
N ASN A 78 -8.93 -8.03 8.87
CA ASN A 78 -9.03 -8.41 7.46
C ASN A 78 -8.39 -9.78 7.18
N CYS A 79 -7.21 -10.06 7.75
CA CYS A 79 -6.53 -11.33 7.53
C CYS A 79 -7.29 -12.53 8.13
N TYR A 80 -7.87 -12.38 9.33
CA TYR A 80 -8.74 -13.42 9.89
C TYR A 80 -9.99 -13.65 9.04
N ALA A 81 -10.58 -12.59 8.48
CA ALA A 81 -11.74 -12.73 7.61
C ALA A 81 -11.40 -13.47 6.30
N ILE A 82 -10.28 -13.12 5.66
CA ILE A 82 -9.79 -13.80 4.46
C ILE A 82 -9.48 -15.27 4.74
N GLU A 83 -8.78 -15.56 5.85
CA GLU A 83 -8.45 -16.93 6.22
C GLU A 83 -9.71 -17.77 6.52
N ALA A 84 -10.71 -17.19 7.19
CA ALA A 84 -12.00 -17.82 7.43
C ALA A 84 -12.63 -18.30 6.13
N ILE A 85 -12.74 -17.39 5.15
CA ILE A 85 -13.35 -17.67 3.84
C ILE A 85 -12.56 -18.74 3.09
N ASN A 86 -11.23 -18.59 3.02
CA ASN A 86 -10.37 -19.53 2.29
C ASN A 86 -10.38 -20.94 2.89
N LYS A 87 -10.50 -21.06 4.22
CA LYS A 87 -10.56 -22.35 4.92
C LYS A 87 -11.98 -22.90 5.06
N GLY A 88 -13.00 -22.11 4.77
CA GLY A 88 -14.38 -22.47 5.08
C GLY A 88 -14.64 -22.56 6.61
N ASP A 89 -13.84 -21.90 7.44
CA ASP A 89 -13.92 -21.97 8.90
C ASP A 89 -14.53 -20.68 9.48
N LYS A 90 -15.85 -20.72 9.70
CA LYS A 90 -16.62 -19.62 10.30
C LYS A 90 -16.12 -19.21 11.70
N SER A 91 -15.48 -20.12 12.44
CA SER A 91 -15.02 -19.82 13.80
C SER A 91 -13.92 -18.74 13.82
N LEU A 92 -13.16 -18.61 12.73
CA LEU A 92 -12.15 -17.57 12.56
C LEU A 92 -12.77 -16.16 12.49
N CYS A 93 -13.99 -16.00 11.97
CA CYS A 93 -14.70 -14.71 12.01
C CYS A 93 -14.94 -14.22 13.47
N ASN A 94 -14.92 -15.10 14.48
CA ASN A 94 -15.07 -14.68 15.87
C ASN A 94 -13.82 -13.99 16.43
N ARG A 95 -12.67 -14.14 15.78
CA ARG A 95 -11.41 -13.48 16.15
C ARG A 95 -11.34 -12.03 15.66
N VAL A 96 -12.21 -11.68 14.71
CA VAL A 96 -12.35 -10.31 14.19
C VAL A 96 -12.97 -9.42 15.27
N VAL A 97 -12.28 -8.33 15.61
CA VAL A 97 -12.71 -7.38 16.64
C VAL A 97 -13.64 -6.32 16.07
N ASN A 98 -13.32 -5.77 14.89
CA ASN A 98 -14.15 -4.81 14.20
C ASN A 98 -15.51 -5.42 13.82
N ALA A 99 -16.60 -4.82 14.29
CA ALA A 99 -17.95 -5.35 14.11
C ALA A 99 -18.39 -5.42 12.64
N ASP A 100 -17.98 -4.45 11.82
CA ASP A 100 -18.35 -4.38 10.41
C ASP A 100 -17.65 -5.48 9.60
N ILE A 101 -16.34 -5.65 9.83
CA ILE A 101 -15.56 -6.73 9.19
C ILE A 101 -16.07 -8.10 9.65
N LYS A 102 -16.39 -8.25 10.94
CA LYS A 102 -16.94 -9.50 11.49
C LYS A 102 -18.28 -9.84 10.86
N SER A 103 -19.18 -8.87 10.75
CA SER A 103 -20.48 -9.05 10.12
C SER A 103 -20.34 -9.48 8.65
N ALA A 104 -19.47 -8.80 7.90
CA ALA A 104 -19.18 -9.15 6.50
C ALA A 104 -18.56 -10.56 6.36
N CYS A 105 -17.67 -10.95 7.28
CA CYS A 105 -17.08 -12.29 7.32
C CYS A 105 -18.16 -13.36 7.55
N LEU A 106 -19.00 -13.19 8.57
CA LEU A 106 -20.06 -14.13 8.91
C LEU A 106 -21.09 -14.28 7.77
N ALA A 107 -21.35 -13.21 7.02
CA ALA A 107 -22.29 -13.21 5.91
C ALA A 107 -21.88 -14.16 4.77
N GLN A 108 -20.59 -14.48 4.61
CA GLN A 108 -20.10 -15.42 3.59
C GLN A 108 -20.50 -16.88 3.86
N PHE A 109 -20.98 -17.20 5.07
CA PHE A 109 -21.36 -18.54 5.51
C PHE A 109 -22.87 -18.71 5.72
N SER A 110 -23.67 -17.83 5.10
CA SER A 110 -25.13 -17.77 5.25
C SER A 110 -25.85 -18.52 4.15
#